data_AF-A0A563DA25-F1
#
_entry.id   AF-A0A563DA25-F1
#
_cell.length_a   1.000
_cell.length_b   1.000
_cell.length_c   1.000
_cell.angle_alpha   90.00
_cell.angle_beta   90.00
_cell.angle_gamma   90.00
#
_symmetry.space_group_name_H-M   'P 1'
#
loop_
_entity.id
_entity.type
_entity.pdbx_description
1 polymer ?
#
loop_
_entity_poly.entity_id
_entity_poly.type
_entity_poly.pdbx_seq_one_letter_code
_entity_poly.pdbx_strand_id
1 'polypeptide(L)'
;MERVSSFLKKIKTISKNGIDPVQQGINNFNIPDETIQELAKKRAEICAGCEFMKMEPISFLRVKDKRIPLISEQYCGKCGCELPYKLRQSIEKCEKWNV
;
A
#
# COMPACT_ATOMS: atom_id res chain seq x y z
N MET A 1 -7.94 15.58 11.96
CA MET A 1 -7.15 16.06 10.79
C MET A 1 -6.54 14.92 9.97
N GLU A 2 -5.91 13.91 10.58
CA GLU A 2 -5.24 12.83 9.82
C GLU A 2 -6.15 12.00 8.90
N ARG A 3 -7.37 11.66 9.33
CA ARG A 3 -8.37 10.97 8.48
C ARG A 3 -8.66 11.74 7.19
N VAL A 4 -8.88 13.05 7.30
CA VAL A 4 -9.15 13.93 6.14
C VAL A 4 -7.93 13.97 5.22
N SER A 5 -6.73 14.10 5.77
CA SER A 5 -5.50 14.08 4.97
C SER A 5 -5.28 12.73 4.25
N SER A 6 -5.51 11.60 4.93
CA SER A 6 -5.44 10.27 4.33
C SER A 6 -6.41 10.15 3.14
N PHE A 7 -7.67 10.54 3.35
CA PHE A 7 -8.71 10.45 2.34
C PHE A 7 -8.42 11.32 1.11
N LEU A 8 -8.01 12.57 1.31
CA LEU A 8 -7.64 13.49 0.21
C LEU A 8 -6.46 12.96 -0.61
N LYS A 9 -5.46 12.35 0.04
CA LYS A 9 -4.30 11.76 -0.65
C LYS A 9 -4.72 10.57 -1.52
N LYS A 10 -5.58 9.69 -1.01
CA LYS A 10 -6.14 8.56 -1.78
C LYS A 10 -6.88 9.05 -3.02
N ILE A 11 -7.78 10.03 -2.87
CA ILE A 11 -8.51 10.64 -4.00
C ILE A 11 -7.54 11.23 -5.01
N LYS A 12 -6.53 11.98 -4.55
CA LYS A 12 -5.53 12.58 -5.44
C LYS A 12 -4.78 11.51 -6.25
N THR A 13 -4.38 10.41 -5.63
CA THR A 13 -3.68 9.32 -6.32
C THR A 13 -4.60 8.58 -7.30
N ILE A 14 -5.86 8.34 -6.94
CA ILE A 14 -6.86 7.74 -7.84
C ILE A 14 -7.13 8.66 -9.03
N SER A 15 -7.27 9.97 -8.81
CA SER A 15 -7.47 10.93 -9.88
C SER A 15 -6.27 10.99 -10.85
N LYS A 16 -5.05 10.72 -10.36
CA LYS A 16 -3.83 10.75 -11.17
C LYS A 16 -3.64 9.48 -11.99
N ASN A 17 -3.85 8.31 -11.38
CA ASN A 17 -3.45 7.02 -11.95
C ASN A 17 -4.64 6.10 -12.26
N GLY A 18 -5.87 6.58 -12.09
CA GLY A 18 -7.07 5.75 -12.12
C GLY A 18 -7.15 4.80 -10.93
N ILE A 19 -8.03 3.81 -11.06
CA ILE A 19 -8.26 2.77 -10.03
C ILE A 19 -7.37 1.54 -10.23
N ASP A 20 -6.70 1.43 -11.38
CA ASP A 20 -5.92 0.25 -11.78
C ASP A 20 -4.86 -0.19 -10.75
N PRO A 21 -4.07 0.71 -10.12
CA PRO A 21 -3.11 0.30 -9.10
C PRO A 21 -3.77 -0.37 -7.90
N VAL A 22 -4.93 0.14 -7.48
CA VAL A 22 -5.69 -0.41 -6.36
C VAL A 22 -6.27 -1.76 -6.76
N GLN A 23 -6.87 -1.86 -7.94
CA GLN A 23 -7.45 -3.12 -8.43
C GLN A 23 -6.39 -4.22 -8.59
N GLN A 24 -5.24 -3.89 -9.19
CA GLN A 24 -4.14 -4.85 -9.32
C GLN A 24 -3.62 -5.27 -7.94
N GLY A 25 -3.46 -4.32 -7.01
CA GLY A 25 -3.02 -4.60 -5.65
C GLY A 25 -3.98 -5.52 -4.89
N ILE A 26 -5.29 -5.32 -5.05
CA ILE A 26 -6.33 -6.19 -4.47
C ILE A 26 -6.27 -7.59 -5.08
N ASN A 27 -6.19 -7.70 -6.42
CA ASN A 27 -6.11 -8.98 -7.10
C ASN A 27 -4.87 -9.77 -6.64
N ASN A 28 -3.71 -9.11 -6.62
CA ASN A 28 -2.44 -9.67 -6.20
C ASN A 28 -2.38 -9.97 -4.69
N PHE A 29 -3.19 -9.29 -3.89
CA PHE A 29 -3.41 -9.67 -2.50
C PHE A 29 -4.24 -10.95 -2.40
N ASN A 30 -5.32 -11.09 -3.16
CA ASN A 30 -6.21 -12.25 -3.04
C ASN A 30 -5.65 -13.54 -3.69
N ILE A 31 -4.78 -13.40 -4.70
CA ILE A 31 -4.19 -14.54 -5.41
C ILE A 31 -2.87 -14.97 -4.72
N PRO A 32 -2.68 -16.26 -4.41
CA PRO A 32 -1.46 -16.77 -3.80
C PRO A 32 -0.34 -16.95 -4.84
N ASP A 33 0.19 -15.84 -5.34
CA ASP A 33 1.39 -15.82 -6.18
C ASP A 33 2.64 -15.56 -5.32
N GLU A 34 3.55 -16.54 -5.27
CA GLU A 34 4.77 -16.47 -4.44
C GLU A 34 5.70 -15.33 -4.84
N THR A 35 5.87 -15.09 -6.15
CA THR A 35 6.74 -14.03 -6.68
C THR A 35 6.25 -12.66 -6.21
N ILE A 36 4.93 -12.44 -6.26
CA ILE A 36 4.29 -11.23 -5.76
C ILE A 36 4.47 -11.08 -4.24
N GLN A 37 4.35 -12.17 -3.47
CA GLN A 37 4.54 -12.11 -2.02
C GLN A 37 5.99 -11.78 -1.67
N GLU A 38 6.96 -12.37 -2.35
CA GLU A 38 8.38 -12.07 -2.14
C GLU A 38 8.71 -10.61 -2.48
N LEU A 39 8.20 -10.11 -3.61
CA LEU A 39 8.34 -8.72 -3.99
C LEU A 39 7.74 -7.79 -2.93
N ALA A 40 6.56 -8.12 -2.42
CA ALA A 40 5.91 -7.34 -1.37
C ALA A 40 6.71 -7.36 -0.05
N LYS A 41 7.32 -8.49 0.32
CA LYS A 41 8.20 -8.59 1.51
C LYS A 41 9.42 -7.69 1.38
N LYS A 42 10.13 -7.76 0.24
CA LYS A 42 11.30 -6.88 -0.04
C LYS A 42 10.92 -5.41 0.04
N ARG A 43 9.79 -5.03 -0.54
CA ARG A 43 9.29 -3.64 -0.49
C ARG A 43 8.81 -3.26 0.92
N ALA A 44 8.28 -4.19 1.70
CA ALA A 44 7.86 -3.96 3.08
C ALA A 44 9.06 -3.62 3.97
N GLU A 45 10.19 -4.30 3.80
CA GLU A 45 11.44 -4.00 4.51
C GLU A 45 11.91 -2.57 4.23
N ILE A 46 11.84 -2.11 2.97
CA ILE A 46 12.13 -0.72 2.59
C ILE A 46 11.14 0.24 3.27
N CYS A 47 9.86 -0.12 3.32
CA CYS A 47 8.84 0.71 3.96
C CYS A 47 9.01 0.79 5.49
N ALA A 48 9.57 -0.23 6.15
CA ALA A 48 9.72 -0.29 7.61
C ALA A 48 10.46 0.93 8.20
N GLY A 49 11.47 1.44 7.48
CA GLY A 49 12.24 2.63 7.87
C GLY A 49 11.71 3.94 7.26
N CYS A 50 10.59 3.91 6.53
CA CYS A 50 10.09 5.08 5.82
C CYS A 50 9.21 5.95 6.73
N GLU A 51 9.52 7.24 6.85
CA GLU A 51 8.74 8.23 7.60
C GLU A 51 7.25 8.34 7.20
N PHE A 52 6.93 7.87 5.99
CA PHE A 52 5.57 7.86 5.46
C PHE A 52 4.82 6.57 5.77
N MET A 53 5.44 5.53 6.33
CA MET A 53 4.71 4.35 6.78
C MET A 53 3.93 4.71 8.05
N LYS A 54 2.60 4.68 7.97
CA LYS A 54 1.71 5.09 9.06
C LYS A 54 0.53 4.13 9.18
N MET A 55 -0.03 4.02 10.36
CA MET A 55 -1.26 3.25 10.58
C MET A 55 -2.43 3.94 9.89
N GLU A 56 -3.29 3.17 9.20
CA GLU A 56 -4.46 3.72 8.52
C GLU A 56 -5.47 4.28 9.56
N PRO A 57 -5.72 5.61 9.55
CA PRO A 57 -6.58 6.25 10.55
C PRO A 57 -8.08 5.97 10.34
N ILE A 58 -8.48 5.45 9.17
CA ILE A 58 -9.86 5.12 8.83
C ILE A 58 -10.06 3.61 8.97
N SER A 59 -10.81 3.19 10.00
CA SER A 59 -10.94 1.77 10.39
C SER A 59 -11.42 0.85 9.27
N PHE A 60 -12.40 1.28 8.46
CA PHE A 60 -12.93 0.47 7.36
C PHE A 60 -11.99 0.37 6.14
N LEU A 61 -10.93 1.19 6.08
CA LEU A 61 -9.88 1.10 5.06
C LEU A 61 -8.68 0.28 5.52
N ARG A 62 -8.68 -0.21 6.77
CA ARG A 62 -7.59 -1.06 7.28
C ARG A 62 -7.64 -2.42 6.62
N VAL A 63 -6.55 -2.78 5.97
CA VAL A 63 -6.38 -4.09 5.35
C VAL A 63 -5.53 -4.96 6.26
N LYS A 64 -6.11 -6.05 6.76
CA LYS A 64 -5.39 -7.01 7.60
C LYS A 64 -4.57 -7.95 6.72
N ASP A 65 -3.25 -7.92 6.88
CA ASP A 65 -2.34 -8.79 6.14
C ASP A 65 -1.69 -9.81 7.07
N LYS A 66 -2.18 -11.05 7.01
CA LYS A 66 -1.62 -12.16 7.80
C LYS A 66 -0.28 -12.68 7.25
N ARG A 67 0.03 -12.43 5.97
CA ARG A 67 1.24 -12.95 5.30
C ARG A 67 2.43 -12.04 5.53
N ILE A 68 2.20 -10.74 5.65
CA ILE A 68 3.22 -9.73 5.94
C ILE A 68 2.72 -8.82 7.08
N PRO A 69 2.82 -9.27 8.34
CA PRO A 69 2.26 -8.53 9.49
C PRO A 69 2.79 -7.09 9.61
N LEU A 70 4.04 -6.86 9.19
CA LEU A 70 4.69 -5.55 9.20
C LEU A 70 3.86 -4.46 8.52
N ILE A 71 3.19 -4.78 7.41
CA ILE A 71 2.42 -3.81 6.61
C ILE A 71 0.91 -3.89 6.89
N SER A 72 0.49 -4.76 7.80
CA SER A 72 -0.92 -4.95 8.15
C SER A 72 -1.50 -3.67 8.75
N GLU A 73 -2.65 -3.25 8.24
CA GLU A 73 -3.36 -2.02 8.64
C GLU A 73 -2.57 -0.72 8.40
N GLN A 74 -1.47 -0.78 7.65
CA GLN A 74 -0.62 0.36 7.35
C GLN A 74 -0.98 0.98 5.98
N TYR A 75 -0.70 2.26 5.83
CA TYR A 75 -0.79 2.99 4.57
C TYR A 75 0.45 3.87 4.35
N CYS A 76 0.63 4.30 3.11
CA CYS A 76 1.66 5.27 2.76
C CYS A 76 1.12 6.70 2.95
N GLY A 77 1.63 7.41 3.94
CA GLY A 77 1.35 8.82 4.22
C GLY A 77 1.72 9.80 3.11
N LYS A 78 2.50 9.37 2.09
CA LYS A 78 2.82 10.19 0.91
C LYS A 78 1.71 10.09 -0.16
N CYS A 79 1.38 8.87 -0.60
CA CYS A 79 0.43 8.63 -1.70
C CYS A 79 -0.95 8.13 -1.25
N GLY A 80 -1.19 7.94 0.04
CA GLY A 80 -2.47 7.49 0.58
C GLY A 80 -2.77 5.98 0.45
N CYS A 81 -2.04 5.22 -0.37
CA CYS A 81 -2.38 3.80 -0.61
C CYS A 81 -2.11 2.91 0.60
N GLU A 82 -3.00 1.95 0.83
CA GLU A 82 -2.85 0.85 1.79
C GLU A 82 -1.64 -0.01 1.40
N LEU A 83 -0.69 -0.20 2.32
CA LEU A 83 0.54 -0.93 2.03
C LEU A 83 0.30 -2.39 1.61
N PRO A 84 -0.68 -3.13 2.18
CA PRO A 84 -0.98 -4.48 1.71
C PRO A 84 -1.33 -4.57 0.22
N TYR A 85 -1.93 -3.55 -0.37
CA TYR A 85 -2.20 -3.52 -1.81
C TYR A 85 -1.05 -2.86 -2.59
N LYS A 86 -0.55 -1.73 -2.10
CA LYS A 86 0.47 -0.93 -2.79
C LYS A 86 1.72 -1.75 -3.09
N LEU A 87 2.20 -2.56 -2.16
CA LEU A 87 3.47 -3.27 -2.32
C LEU A 87 3.37 -4.46 -3.28
N ARG A 88 2.14 -4.90 -3.60
CA ARG A 88 1.83 -6.02 -4.48
C ARG A 88 1.51 -5.62 -5.93
N GLN A 89 1.41 -4.32 -6.23
CA GLN A 89 1.15 -3.82 -7.59
C GLN A 89 2.41 -3.21 -8.23
N SER A 90 2.40 -2.99 -9.55
CA SER A 90 3.54 -2.49 -10.33
C SER A 90 3.28 -1.17 -11.08
N ILE A 91 2.07 -0.60 -10.95
CA ILE A 91 1.59 0.60 -11.63
C ILE A 91 1.98 1.88 -10.87
N GLU A 92 1.51 2.06 -9.64
CA GLU A 92 1.84 3.23 -8.79
C GLU A 92 3.15 2.98 -8.02
N LYS A 93 4.27 3.15 -8.73
CA LYS A 93 5.63 2.92 -8.21
C LYS A 93 6.01 3.95 -7.14
N CYS A 94 6.87 3.55 -6.20
CA CYS A 94 7.51 4.45 -5.25
C CYS A 94 8.98 4.60 -5.61
N GLU A 95 9.49 5.83 -5.55
CA GLU A 95 10.90 6.13 -5.83
C GLU A 95 11.89 5.45 -4.87
N LYS A 96 11.43 5.00 -3.70
CA LYS A 96 12.27 4.28 -2.73
C LYS A 96 12.38 2.78 -3.02
N TRP A 97 11.57 2.24 -3.93
CA TRP A 97 11.65 0.82 -4.31
C TRP A 97 12.80 0.61 -5.29
N ASN A 98 13.95 0.20 -4.77
CA ASN A 98 15.12 -0.17 -5.58
C ASN A 98 15.15 -1.68 -5.87
N VAL A 99 13.97 -2.29 -6.10
CA VAL A 99 13.77 -3.74 -6.22
C VAL A 99 12.90 -4.12 -7.40
#